data_AF-A0A1I2TLK0-F1
#
_entry.id   AF-A0A1I2TLK0-F1
#
_cell.length_a   1.000
_cell.length_b   1.000
_cell.length_c   1.000
_cell.angle_alpha   90.00
_cell.angle_beta   90.00
_cell.angle_gamma   90.00
#
_symmetry.space_group_name_H-M   'P 1'
#
loop_
_entity.id
_entity.type
_entity.pdbx_description
1 polymer ?
#
loop_
_entity_poly.entity_id
_entity_poly.type
_entity_poly.pdbx_seq_one_letter_code
_entity_poly.pdbx_strand_id
1 'polypeptide(L)'
;MKENIRFFRWNVITNVCMALSINTTATLLGGGDTLSGWVKGCCCAFTINTVAAVIIPVGIIGRWFAEDLLKTKPGRFSEMLARNFIINAIYVTIVSLCMALINVGIGKEFIGVWWSTYPILHVVGLLTSLLIEKPLKILA
;
A
#
# COMPACT_ATOMS: atom_id res chain seq x y z
N MET A 1 13.28 -2.08 -24.59
CA MET A 1 14.26 -1.80 -23.52
C MET A 1 13.94 -0.52 -22.73
N LYS A 2 13.70 0.64 -23.38
CA LYS A 2 13.30 1.89 -22.69
C LYS A 2 11.99 1.78 -21.88
N GLU A 3 10.99 1.06 -22.38
CA GLU A 3 9.70 0.89 -21.67
C GLU A 3 9.81 0.05 -20.39
N ASN A 4 10.54 -1.07 -20.42
CA ASN A 4 10.75 -1.91 -19.24
C ASN A 4 11.45 -1.13 -18.10
N ILE A 5 12.41 -0.27 -18.45
CA ILE A 5 13.08 0.60 -17.48
C ILE A 5 12.13 1.66 -16.92
N ARG A 6 11.25 2.24 -17.75
CA ARG A 6 10.25 3.23 -17.33
C ARG A 6 9.21 2.62 -16.38
N PHE A 7 8.70 1.43 -16.72
CA PHE A 7 7.78 0.66 -15.88
C PHE A 7 8.42 0.30 -14.53
N PHE A 8 9.65 -0.20 -14.53
CA PHE A 8 10.38 -0.56 -13.31
C PHE A 8 10.60 0.66 -12.40
N ARG A 9 11.12 1.78 -12.96
CA ARG A 9 11.33 3.02 -12.19
C ARG A 9 10.04 3.53 -11.57
N TRP A 10 8.93 3.42 -12.29
CA TRP A 10 7.64 3.90 -11.79
C TRP A 10 7.07 3.02 -10.67
N ASN A 11 7.18 1.69 -10.79
CA ASN A 11 6.82 0.78 -9.71
C ASN A 11 7.64 1.04 -8.45
N VAL A 12 8.95 1.29 -8.60
CA VAL A 12 9.82 1.65 -7.47
C VAL A 12 9.36 2.95 -6.82
N ILE A 13 9.12 4.02 -7.60
CA ILE A 13 8.64 5.30 -7.06
C ILE A 13 7.32 5.13 -6.32
N THR A 14 6.37 4.41 -6.92
CA THR A 14 5.06 4.14 -6.32
C THR A 14 5.22 3.39 -4.99
N ASN A 15 6.06 2.35 -4.96
CA ASN A 15 6.32 1.58 -3.74
C ASN A 15 7.01 2.40 -2.66
N VAL A 16 7.94 3.29 -3.02
CA VAL A 16 8.60 4.21 -2.08
C VAL A 16 7.58 5.18 -1.50
N CYS A 17 6.77 5.84 -2.34
CA CYS A 17 5.75 6.78 -1.87
C CYS A 17 4.73 6.10 -0.95
N MET A 18 4.25 4.91 -1.33
CA MET A 18 3.33 4.12 -0.49
C MET A 18 3.96 3.76 0.85
N ALA A 19 5.21 3.28 0.86
CA ALA A 19 5.91 2.93 2.09
C ALA A 19 6.13 4.14 3.01
N LEU A 20 6.52 5.28 2.44
CA LEU A 20 6.69 6.53 3.19
C LEU A 20 5.36 7.00 3.79
N SER A 21 4.29 7.04 3.00
CA SER A 21 2.97 7.48 3.48
C SER A 21 2.45 6.58 4.61
N ILE A 22 2.43 5.26 4.37
CA ILE A 22 1.89 4.29 5.34
C ILE A 22 2.72 4.30 6.62
N ASN A 23 4.06 4.25 6.53
CA ASN A 23 4.90 4.24 7.71
C ASN A 23 4.82 5.57 8.48
N THR A 24 4.80 6.71 7.78
CA THR A 24 4.64 8.02 8.44
C THR A 24 3.32 8.11 9.19
N THR A 25 2.22 7.67 8.58
CA THR A 25 0.92 7.62 9.26
C THR A 25 0.94 6.67 10.45
N ALA A 26 1.53 5.49 10.32
CA ALA A 26 1.64 4.54 11.42
C ALA A 26 2.46 5.11 12.58
N THR A 27 3.59 5.75 12.30
CA THR A 27 4.43 6.44 13.28
C THR A 27 3.65 7.54 14.00
N LEU A 28 2.91 8.38 13.27
CA LEU A 28 2.10 9.45 13.86
C LEU A 28 0.97 8.90 14.75
N LEU A 29 0.28 7.86 14.30
CA LEU A 29 -0.78 7.20 15.08
C LEU A 29 -0.23 6.49 16.33
N GLY A 30 1.02 6.03 16.28
CA GLY A 30 1.73 5.43 17.41
C GLY A 30 2.27 6.45 18.44
N GLY A 31 2.06 7.75 18.24
CA GLY A 31 2.56 8.80 19.14
C GLY A 31 3.90 9.42 18.73
N GLY A 32 4.40 9.12 17.53
CA GLY A 32 5.67 9.62 17.01
C GLY A 32 6.86 8.68 17.29
N ASP A 33 7.95 8.89 16.55
CA ASP A 33 9.21 8.16 16.70
C ASP A 33 10.38 9.10 16.40
N THR A 34 11.59 8.70 16.78
CA THR A 34 12.84 9.33 16.38
C THR A 34 13.04 9.27 14.86
N LEU A 35 13.85 10.19 14.31
CA LEU A 35 14.19 10.16 12.88
C LEU A 35 14.83 8.82 12.47
N SER A 36 15.67 8.24 13.34
CA SER A 36 16.30 6.94 13.08
C SER A 36 15.28 5.81 13.03
N GLY A 37 14.31 5.79 13.95
CA GLY A 37 13.23 4.81 13.99
C GLY A 37 12.29 4.95 12.78
N TRP A 38 11.93 6.18 12.41
CA TRP A 38 11.14 6.45 11.22
C TRP A 38 11.82 5.97 9.93
N VAL A 39 13.12 6.24 9.73
CA VAL A 39 13.87 5.75 8.56
C VAL A 39 13.89 4.22 8.52
N LYS A 40 14.13 3.55 9.65
CA LYS A 40 14.10 2.09 9.74
C LYS A 40 12.71 1.55 9.40
N GLY A 41 11.65 2.14 9.95
CA GLY A 41 10.26 1.77 9.64
C GLY A 41 9.94 1.93 8.16
N CYS A 42 10.35 3.02 7.54
CA CYS A 42 10.18 3.26 6.09
C CYS A 42 10.93 2.21 5.26
N CYS A 43 12.17 1.86 5.63
CA CYS A 43 12.93 0.81 4.95
C CYS A 43 12.27 -0.57 5.10
N CYS A 44 11.77 -0.92 6.29
CA CYS A 44 11.03 -2.15 6.53
C CYS A 44 9.75 -2.20 5.70
N ALA A 45 8.92 -1.15 5.75
CA ALA A 45 7.68 -1.05 5.01
C ALA A 45 7.92 -1.15 3.49
N PHE A 46 8.95 -0.49 2.97
CA PHE A 46 9.34 -0.58 1.57
C PHE A 46 9.76 -2.00 1.17
N THR A 47 10.56 -2.65 2.00
CA THR A 47 11.03 -4.03 1.75
C THR A 47 9.86 -5.00 1.74
N ILE A 48 9.00 -4.95 2.76
CA ILE A 48 7.80 -5.80 2.87
C ILE A 48 6.88 -5.56 1.67
N ASN A 49 6.62 -4.30 1.32
CA ASN A 49 5.75 -3.97 0.18
C ASN A 49 6.34 -4.48 -1.14
N THR A 50 7.65 -4.34 -1.35
CA THR A 50 8.34 -4.83 -2.56
C THR A 50 8.28 -6.36 -2.65
N VAL A 51 8.55 -7.06 -1.55
CA VAL A 51 8.47 -8.53 -1.51
C VAL A 51 7.05 -8.99 -1.77
N ALA A 52 6.05 -8.37 -1.12
CA ALA A 52 4.64 -8.66 -1.36
C ALA A 52 4.25 -8.45 -2.83
N ALA A 53 4.77 -7.40 -3.47
CA ALA A 53 4.49 -7.08 -4.87
C ALA A 53 5.08 -8.08 -5.87
N VAL A 54 6.18 -8.73 -5.50
CA VAL A 54 6.80 -9.80 -6.31
C VAL A 54 6.06 -11.12 -6.15
N ILE A 55 5.61 -11.43 -4.94
CA ILE A 55 4.97 -12.72 -4.62
C ILE A 55 3.49 -12.73 -5.05
N ILE A 56 2.78 -11.63 -4.83
CA ILE A 56 1.33 -11.59 -4.98
C ILE A 56 0.96 -11.01 -6.35
N PRO A 57 0.18 -11.74 -7.18
CA PRO A 57 -0.27 -11.25 -8.47
C PRO A 57 -1.45 -10.25 -8.31
N VAL A 58 -1.20 -9.13 -7.63
CA VAL A 58 -2.22 -8.13 -7.28
C VAL A 58 -2.95 -7.55 -8.49
N GLY A 59 -2.30 -7.48 -9.64
CA GLY A 59 -2.91 -6.99 -10.88
C GLY A 59 -3.97 -7.94 -11.45
N ILE A 60 -3.89 -9.23 -11.15
CA ILE A 60 -4.92 -10.23 -11.50
C ILE A 60 -6.07 -10.13 -10.50
N ILE A 61 -5.76 -10.09 -9.21
CA ILE A 61 -6.76 -9.99 -8.13
C ILE A 61 -7.57 -8.69 -8.27
N GLY A 62 -6.91 -7.58 -8.58
CA GLY A 62 -7.57 -6.29 -8.77
C GLY A 62 -8.52 -6.27 -9.96
N ARG A 63 -8.15 -6.91 -11.07
CA ARG A 63 -9.04 -7.06 -12.25
C ARG A 63 -10.22 -7.96 -11.94
N TRP A 64 -9.96 -9.12 -11.34
CA TRP A 64 -11.02 -10.04 -10.90
C TRP A 64 -12.03 -9.35 -9.95
N PHE A 65 -11.55 -8.58 -8.98
CA PHE A 65 -12.42 -7.87 -8.05
C PHE A 65 -13.26 -6.78 -8.72
N ALA A 66 -12.66 -5.99 -9.62
CA ALA A 66 -13.37 -4.90 -10.27
C ALA A 66 -14.33 -5.39 -11.38
N GLU A 67 -13.87 -6.33 -12.22
CA GLU A 67 -14.59 -6.77 -13.41
C GLU A 67 -15.53 -7.96 -13.11
N ASP A 68 -15.07 -8.97 -12.36
CA ASP A 68 -15.87 -10.18 -12.14
C ASP A 68 -16.81 -10.04 -10.93
N LEU A 69 -16.33 -9.47 -9.82
CA LEU A 69 -17.12 -9.36 -8.59
C LEU A 69 -18.04 -8.12 -8.62
N LEU A 70 -17.48 -6.94 -8.93
CA LEU A 70 -18.22 -5.69 -8.93
C LEU A 70 -18.86 -5.34 -10.28
N LYS A 71 -18.58 -6.12 -11.34
CA LYS A 71 -19.12 -5.92 -12.70
C LYS A 71 -18.94 -4.49 -13.20
N THR A 72 -17.88 -3.82 -12.77
CA THR A 72 -17.60 -2.45 -13.23
C THR A 72 -17.04 -2.46 -14.64
N LYS A 73 -17.50 -1.51 -15.48
CA LYS A 73 -17.03 -1.41 -16.86
C LYS A 73 -15.58 -0.95 -16.92
N PRO A 74 -14.72 -1.61 -17.73
CA PRO A 74 -13.32 -1.22 -17.87
C PRO A 74 -13.19 0.22 -18.36
N GLY A 75 -12.26 0.97 -17.78
CA GLY A 75 -11.99 2.36 -18.13
C GLY A 75 -12.82 3.40 -17.36
N ARG A 76 -13.78 2.99 -16.51
CA ARG A 76 -14.50 3.91 -15.62
C ARG A 76 -13.71 4.17 -14.34
N PHE A 77 -13.92 5.36 -13.76
CA PHE A 77 -13.34 5.71 -12.46
C PHE A 77 -13.71 4.71 -11.35
N SER A 78 -14.90 4.11 -11.42
CA SER A 78 -15.35 3.09 -10.46
C SER A 78 -14.53 1.79 -10.53
N GLU A 79 -14.11 1.36 -11.72
CA GLU A 79 -13.23 0.18 -11.91
C GLU A 79 -11.84 0.47 -11.34
N MET A 80 -11.29 1.65 -11.66
CA MET A 80 -10.01 2.11 -11.12
C MET A 80 -10.02 2.19 -9.58
N LEU A 81 -11.08 2.77 -9.00
CA LEU A 81 -11.25 2.87 -7.56
C LEU A 81 -11.37 1.49 -6.91
N ALA A 82 -12.21 0.60 -7.44
CA ALA A 82 -12.39 -0.75 -6.92
C ALA A 82 -11.10 -1.57 -6.97
N ARG A 83 -10.39 -1.51 -8.09
CA ARG A 83 -9.10 -2.18 -8.28
C ARG A 83 -8.07 -1.68 -7.27
N ASN A 84 -7.92 -0.36 -7.13
CA ASN A 84 -6.97 0.20 -6.18
C ASN A 84 -7.36 -0.07 -4.74
N PHE A 85 -8.66 -0.06 -4.42
CA PHE A 85 -9.16 -0.38 -3.10
C PHE A 85 -8.70 -1.76 -2.65
N ILE A 86 -8.93 -2.80 -3.46
CA ILE A 86 -8.55 -4.16 -3.07
C ILE A 86 -7.04 -4.37 -3.08
N ILE A 87 -6.32 -3.80 -4.05
CA ILE A 87 -4.86 -3.90 -4.12
C ILE A 87 -4.23 -3.22 -2.90
N ASN A 88 -4.70 -2.02 -2.56
CA ASN A 88 -4.28 -1.30 -1.37
C ASN A 88 -4.65 -2.06 -0.10
N ALA A 89 -5.80 -2.74 -0.06
CA ALA A 89 -6.20 -3.54 1.10
C ALA A 89 -5.20 -4.66 1.35
N ILE A 90 -4.78 -5.37 0.31
CA ILE A 90 -3.80 -6.44 0.41
C ILE A 90 -2.46 -5.89 0.93
N TYR A 91 -1.92 -4.85 0.29
CA TYR A 91 -0.61 -4.31 0.67
C TYR A 91 -0.62 -3.68 2.06
N VAL A 92 -1.60 -2.84 2.37
CA VAL A 92 -1.71 -2.22 3.68
C VAL A 92 -1.90 -3.29 4.74
N THR A 93 -2.71 -4.32 4.50
CA THR A 93 -2.88 -5.43 5.45
C THR A 93 -1.53 -6.07 5.76
N ILE A 94 -0.78 -6.51 4.74
CA ILE A 94 0.50 -7.20 4.92
C ILE A 94 1.52 -6.29 5.63
N VAL A 95 1.69 -5.07 5.14
CA VAL A 95 2.67 -4.11 5.70
C VAL A 95 2.31 -3.75 7.13
N SER A 96 1.04 -3.40 7.41
CA SER A 96 0.60 -3.01 8.74
C SER A 96 0.65 -4.17 9.74
N LEU A 97 0.31 -5.40 9.33
CA LEU A 97 0.46 -6.59 10.18
C LEU A 97 1.93 -6.83 10.53
N CYS A 98 2.81 -6.83 9.54
CA CYS A 98 4.24 -7.03 9.76
C CYS A 98 4.83 -5.94 10.67
N MET A 99 4.44 -4.69 10.48
CA MET A 99 4.91 -3.58 11.34
C MET A 99 4.34 -3.67 12.77
N ALA A 100 3.07 -4.04 12.92
CA ALA A 100 2.48 -4.29 14.24
C ALA A 100 3.19 -5.46 14.95
N LEU A 101 3.56 -6.51 14.21
CA LEU A 101 4.34 -7.64 14.74
C LEU A 101 5.73 -7.21 15.18
N ILE A 102 6.42 -6.37 14.41
CA ILE A 102 7.76 -5.86 14.74
C ILE A 102 7.72 -4.96 15.99
N ASN A 103 6.69 -4.10 16.11
CA ASN A 103 6.63 -3.10 17.16
C ASN A 103 6.08 -3.63 18.49
N VAL A 104 5.07 -4.51 18.45
CA VAL A 104 4.33 -4.95 19.65
C VAL A 104 4.58 -6.44 19.96
N GLY A 105 5.09 -7.21 18.99
CA GLY A 105 5.23 -8.67 19.11
C GLY A 105 3.90 -9.41 18.99
N ILE A 106 3.96 -10.75 19.10
CA ILE A 106 2.77 -11.61 19.12
C ILE A 106 2.22 -11.63 20.55
N GLY A 107 1.03 -11.06 20.76
CA GLY A 107 0.40 -10.99 22.08
C GLY A 107 -1.10 -10.66 22.00
N LYS A 108 -1.78 -10.61 23.15
CA LYS A 108 -3.23 -10.33 23.21
C LYS A 108 -3.59 -8.94 22.68
N GLU A 109 -2.68 -7.97 22.83
CA GLU A 109 -2.86 -6.58 22.38
C GLU A 109 -2.54 -6.38 20.88
N PHE A 110 -1.90 -7.36 20.23
CA PHE A 110 -1.45 -7.25 18.84
C PHE A 110 -2.59 -6.89 17.88
N ILE A 111 -3.69 -7.65 17.94
CA ILE A 111 -4.84 -7.45 17.04
C ILE A 111 -5.53 -6.11 17.35
N GLY A 112 -5.62 -5.73 18.63
CA GLY A 112 -6.23 -4.46 19.04
C GLY A 112 -5.48 -3.25 18.51
N VAL A 113 -4.15 -3.25 18.64
CA VAL A 113 -3.28 -2.17 18.14
C VAL A 113 -3.23 -2.13 16.61
N TRP A 114 -3.21 -3.30 15.98
CA TRP A 114 -3.27 -3.37 14.52
C TRP A 114 -4.60 -2.84 13.99
N TRP A 115 -5.72 -3.27 14.56
CA TRP A 115 -7.06 -2.86 14.12
C TRP A 115 -7.35 -1.38 14.38
N SER A 116 -6.78 -0.77 15.42
CA SER A 116 -6.98 0.66 15.67
C SER A 116 -6.29 1.56 14.64
N THR A 117 -5.18 1.09 14.05
CA THR A 117 -4.41 1.83 13.05
C THR A 117 -4.80 1.46 11.61
N TYR A 118 -5.19 0.21 11.39
CA TYR A 118 -5.45 -0.36 10.07
C TYR A 118 -6.44 0.43 9.19
N PRO A 119 -7.64 0.85 9.66
CA PRO A 119 -8.60 1.58 8.83
C PRO A 119 -8.04 2.90 8.31
N ILE A 120 -7.30 3.62 9.17
CA ILE A 120 -6.69 4.91 8.80
C ILE A 120 -5.57 4.68 7.79
N LEU A 121 -4.71 3.69 8.02
CA LEU A 121 -3.65 3.31 7.08
C LEU A 121 -4.21 2.90 5.72
N HIS A 122 -5.36 2.21 5.71
CA HIS A 122 -6.02 1.82 4.49
C HIS A 122 -6.55 3.03 3.71
N VAL A 123 -7.21 3.97 4.38
CA VAL A 123 -7.68 5.22 3.76
C VAL A 123 -6.52 6.05 3.21
N VAL A 124 -5.45 6.22 3.98
CA VAL A 124 -4.26 6.97 3.54
C VAL A 124 -3.61 6.29 2.34
N GLY A 125 -3.40 4.97 2.39
CA GLY A 125 -2.84 4.21 1.27
C GLY A 125 -3.68 4.34 0.00
N LEU A 126 -5.01 4.33 0.14
CA LEU A 126 -5.92 4.50 -0.99
C LEU A 126 -5.79 5.91 -1.59
N LEU A 127 -5.81 6.95 -0.75
CA LEU A 127 -5.63 8.33 -1.21
C LEU A 127 -4.27 8.53 -1.90
N THR A 128 -3.20 8.02 -1.31
CA THR A 128 -1.85 8.06 -1.91
C THR A 128 -1.84 7.35 -3.26
N SER A 129 -2.44 6.16 -3.38
CA SER A 129 -2.51 5.42 -4.65
C SER A 129 -3.27 6.19 -5.74
N LEU A 130 -4.40 6.81 -5.40
CA LEU A 130 -5.22 7.59 -6.34
C LEU A 130 -4.51 8.87 -6.79
N LEU A 131 -3.77 9.51 -5.89
CA LEU A 131 -2.96 10.69 -6.19
C LEU A 131 -1.76 10.36 -7.09
N ILE A 132 -1.16 9.18 -6.96
CA ILE A 132 -0.04 8.74 -7.81
C ILE A 132 -0.54 8.23 -9.17
N GLU A 133 -1.73 7.62 -9.24
CA GLU A 133 -2.28 7.10 -10.49
C GLU A 133 -2.89 8.19 -11.39
N LYS A 134 -3.41 9.30 -10.83
CA LYS A 134 -3.89 10.45 -11.64
C LYS A 134 -2.83 11.08 -12.56
N PRO A 135 -1.61 11.42 -12.10
CA PRO A 135 -0.57 11.99 -12.96
C PRO A 135 -0.07 11.00 -14.03
N LEU A 136 -0.23 9.68 -13.82
CA LEU A 136 0.12 8.67 -14.82
C LEU A 136 -0.75 8.71 -16.08
N LYS A 137 -2.06 8.98 -15.93
CA LYS A 137 -2.98 9.06 -17.08
C LYS A 137 -2.79 10.33 -17.93
N ILE A 138 -2.16 11.36 -17.37
CA ILE A 138 -1.90 12.63 -18.06
C ILE A 138 -0.54 12.59 -18.78
N LEU A 139 0.35 11.67 -18.39
CA LEU A 139 1.73 11.56 -18.90
C LEU A 139 1.98 10.30 -19.77
N ALA A 140 0.94 9.49 -19.99
CA ALA A 140 0.92 8.33 -20.88
C ALA A 140 0.16 8.67 -22.15
#